data_AF-A0A3Q1EKL8-F1
#
_entry.id   AF-A0A3Q1EKL8-F1
#
_cell.length_a   1.000
_cell.length_b   1.000
_cell.length_c   1.000
_cell.angle_alpha   90.00
_cell.angle_beta   90.00
_cell.angle_gamma   90.00
#
_symmetry.space_group_name_H-M   'P 1'
#
loop_
_entity.id
_entity.type
_entity.pdbx_description
1 polymer ?
#
loop_
_entity_poly.entity_id
_entity_poly.type
_entity_poly.pdbx_seq_one_letter_code
_entity_poly.pdbx_strand_id
1 'polypeptide(L)'
;MDDINLPYRFRNWRRRMREIRQVRAAGYRERLRKMLRDGDILRYHGNSHEVGCFVASRPLSKRNRYFEVTIVDTGVRGMIAVGLVPHVYKLDHQPGWLPNSVAFHADDGKLYNGSTVGQQFGPKCCRGDRIGCGISLDSEDGQLTVFFTKNGSEVGSVDIAASPDALYPAVGMHSLGEEVLLDLNAEWGTEEDDGQMIVDSHEEDWARLHDVKVTGTLLEYVGKGKSIVDVGLAQARRPLDTRFHYYELEITDAGEKCYIALGLARRDYPKDRHPGWSRGSIAYHADDGKLFHGSGVGDPFGPRCFEGDVMGCGILFPRDFSLDGGDDTDDWDVDMVPKPSAVQNDLYANNDDEEEEEGEDVDGKKVMVFFTRNGKVVGRREVALPVGGFYPTIGMMSTGEKVRVDLHPLSG
;
A
#
# COMPACT_ATOMS: atom_id res chain seq x y z
N MET A 1 37.23 -22.06 -60.73
CA MET A 1 38.43 -22.44 -59.95
C MET A 1 38.29 -21.74 -58.60
N ASP A 2 37.18 -21.97 -57.89
CA ASP A 2 36.66 -21.00 -56.91
C ASP A 2 36.19 -21.63 -55.59
N ASP A 3 36.69 -22.83 -55.26
CA ASP A 3 36.39 -23.53 -54.01
C ASP A 3 37.41 -23.26 -52.88
N ILE A 4 38.28 -22.25 -53.03
CA ILE A 4 39.35 -21.97 -52.06
C ILE A 4 38.92 -20.96 -50.97
N ASN A 5 37.70 -20.40 -51.01
CA ASN A 5 37.30 -19.33 -50.08
C ASN A 5 36.17 -19.66 -49.08
N LEU A 6 35.56 -20.85 -49.15
CA LEU A 6 34.53 -21.23 -48.17
C LEU A 6 35.07 -21.36 -46.73
N PRO A 7 36.24 -22.00 -46.48
CA PRO A 7 36.76 -22.14 -45.12
C PRO A 7 37.17 -20.80 -44.49
N TYR A 8 37.66 -19.87 -45.31
CA TYR A 8 38.07 -18.54 -44.88
C TYR A 8 36.86 -17.63 -44.58
N ARG A 9 35.81 -17.71 -45.41
CA ARG A 9 34.52 -17.04 -45.16
C ARG A 9 33.83 -17.57 -43.89
N PHE A 10 33.84 -18.88 -43.65
CA PHE A 10 33.29 -19.47 -42.43
C PHE A 10 34.09 -19.11 -41.16
N ARG A 11 35.43 -19.07 -41.25
CA ARG A 11 36.28 -18.61 -40.13
C ARG A 11 36.07 -17.13 -39.82
N ASN A 12 35.98 -16.26 -40.83
CA ASN A 12 35.68 -14.84 -40.64
C ASN A 12 34.26 -14.62 -40.12
N TRP A 13 33.27 -15.39 -40.58
CA TRP A 13 31.91 -15.34 -40.05
C TRP A 13 31.83 -15.80 -38.58
N ARG A 14 32.52 -16.89 -38.21
CA ARG A 14 32.59 -17.36 -36.81
C ARG A 14 33.38 -16.43 -35.89
N ARG A 15 34.39 -15.72 -36.41
CA ARG A 15 35.15 -14.70 -35.66
C ARG A 15 34.31 -13.45 -35.45
N ARG A 16 33.61 -12.99 -36.49
CA ARG A 16 32.66 -11.87 -36.44
C ARG A 16 31.44 -12.18 -35.56
N MET A 17 30.94 -13.41 -35.56
CA MET A 17 29.90 -13.87 -34.61
C MET A 17 30.42 -13.96 -33.19
N ARG A 18 31.69 -14.33 -32.97
CA ARG A 18 32.32 -14.31 -31.63
C ARG A 18 32.56 -12.88 -31.15
N GLU A 19 32.98 -11.97 -32.01
CA GLU A 19 33.13 -10.54 -31.71
C GLU A 19 31.76 -9.89 -31.46
N ILE A 20 30.74 -10.15 -32.28
CA ILE A 20 29.36 -9.68 -32.03
C ILE A 20 28.81 -10.25 -30.72
N ARG A 21 29.07 -11.53 -30.42
CA ARG A 21 28.68 -12.16 -29.15
C ARG A 21 29.49 -11.64 -27.96
N GLN A 22 30.76 -11.29 -28.12
CA GLN A 22 31.60 -10.67 -27.09
C GLN A 22 31.25 -9.20 -26.86
N VAL A 23 30.93 -8.44 -27.90
CA VAL A 23 30.43 -7.05 -27.82
C VAL A 23 29.03 -7.03 -27.19
N ARG A 24 28.14 -7.96 -27.57
CA ARG A 24 26.85 -8.14 -26.88
C ARG A 24 27.04 -8.62 -25.44
N ALA A 25 27.94 -9.55 -25.16
CA ALA A 25 28.20 -10.02 -23.78
C ALA A 25 28.89 -8.97 -22.89
N ALA A 26 29.63 -8.02 -23.47
CA ALA A 26 30.22 -6.89 -22.75
C ALA A 26 29.22 -5.76 -22.48
N GLY A 27 28.16 -5.63 -23.30
CA GLY A 27 27.10 -4.62 -23.15
C GLY A 27 26.02 -4.94 -22.11
N TYR A 28 26.10 -6.10 -21.44
CA TYR A 28 25.19 -6.50 -20.36
C TYR A 28 25.91 -6.59 -19.02
N ARG A 29 26.80 -5.63 -18.74
CA ARG A 29 27.41 -5.46 -17.42
C ARG A 29 26.93 -4.15 -16.84
N GLU A 30 26.57 -4.18 -15.57
CA GLU A 30 26.32 -2.96 -14.82
C GLU A 30 27.57 -2.07 -14.84
N ARG A 31 27.35 -0.76 -14.83
CA ARG A 31 28.41 0.23 -14.88
C ARG A 31 28.22 1.15 -13.69
N LEU A 32 29.23 1.25 -12.84
CA LEU A 32 29.17 2.11 -11.66
C LEU A 32 30.51 2.80 -11.41
N ARG A 33 30.45 4.03 -10.90
CA ARG A 33 31.62 4.81 -10.49
C ARG A 33 31.29 5.53 -9.19
N LYS A 34 32.21 5.52 -8.22
CA LYS A 34 32.03 6.14 -6.89
C LYS A 34 30.78 5.66 -6.15
N MET A 35 30.40 4.43 -6.44
CA MET A 35 29.30 3.71 -5.82
C MET A 35 29.83 2.35 -5.36
N LEU A 36 29.23 1.77 -4.34
CA LEU A 36 29.40 0.38 -3.97
C LEU A 36 28.06 -0.32 -4.11
N ARG A 37 28.06 -1.54 -4.64
CA ARG A 37 26.89 -2.40 -4.74
C ARG A 37 27.10 -3.65 -3.89
N ASP A 38 26.15 -3.93 -2.99
CA ASP A 38 26.08 -5.15 -2.20
C ASP A 38 24.65 -5.70 -2.28
N GLY A 39 24.48 -6.76 -3.08
CA GLY A 39 23.16 -7.24 -3.48
C GLY A 39 22.37 -6.11 -4.17
N ASP A 40 21.26 -5.73 -3.56
CA ASP A 40 20.36 -4.67 -4.05
C ASP A 40 20.63 -3.31 -3.38
N ILE A 41 21.58 -3.24 -2.46
CA ILE A 41 21.95 -1.98 -1.80
C ILE A 41 23.02 -1.26 -2.63
N LEU A 42 22.76 0.00 -2.94
CA LEU A 42 23.71 0.94 -3.52
C LEU A 42 24.12 2.00 -2.50
N ARG A 43 25.42 2.22 -2.36
CA ARG A 43 26.01 3.19 -1.44
C ARG A 43 26.93 4.16 -2.16
N TYR A 44 26.87 5.44 -1.79
CA TYR A 44 27.84 6.41 -2.26
C TYR A 44 29.24 6.15 -1.68
N HIS A 45 30.27 6.23 -2.52
CA HIS A 45 31.68 5.99 -2.14
C HIS A 45 32.64 7.01 -2.80
N GLY A 46 32.16 8.23 -3.08
CA GLY A 46 33.01 9.32 -3.58
C GLY A 46 33.26 10.41 -2.54
N ASN A 47 33.93 11.49 -2.96
CA ASN A 47 34.18 12.66 -2.12
C ASN A 47 33.05 13.71 -2.25
N SER A 48 33.03 14.73 -1.39
CA SER A 48 31.93 15.72 -1.26
C SER A 48 31.67 16.66 -2.45
N HIS A 49 32.34 16.46 -3.59
CA HIS A 49 32.24 17.29 -4.80
C HIS A 49 32.12 16.45 -6.08
N GLU A 50 31.90 15.15 -5.91
CA GLU A 50 31.93 14.20 -7.00
C GLU A 50 30.55 13.56 -7.15
N VAL A 51 30.13 13.33 -8.39
CA VAL A 51 28.95 12.49 -8.63
C VAL A 51 29.40 11.04 -8.75
N GLY A 52 28.68 10.16 -8.09
CA GLY A 52 28.65 8.73 -8.33
C GLY A 52 27.40 8.36 -9.11
N CYS A 53 27.53 7.42 -10.03
CA CYS A 53 26.41 7.00 -10.87
C CYS A 53 26.52 5.50 -11.13
N PHE A 54 25.39 4.83 -10.96
CA PHE A 54 25.15 3.44 -11.31
C PHE A 54 24.22 3.39 -12.51
N VAL A 55 24.51 2.50 -13.46
CA VAL A 55 23.68 2.17 -14.61
C VAL A 55 23.52 0.66 -14.66
N ALA A 56 22.26 0.21 -14.72
CA ALA A 56 21.92 -1.20 -14.73
C ALA A 56 22.46 -1.92 -15.98
N SER A 57 22.51 -3.25 -15.90
CA SER A 57 23.03 -4.10 -16.99
C SER A 57 22.04 -4.30 -18.14
N ARG A 58 20.76 -4.00 -17.94
CA ARG A 58 19.69 -4.19 -18.93
C ARG A 58 18.86 -2.93 -19.06
N PRO A 59 18.44 -2.57 -20.29
CA PRO A 59 17.53 -1.46 -20.48
C PRO A 59 16.11 -1.83 -20.04
N LEU A 60 15.28 -0.82 -19.80
CA LEU A 60 13.85 -1.05 -19.72
C LEU A 60 13.31 -1.55 -21.07
N SER A 61 12.28 -2.36 -21.00
CA SER A 61 11.68 -3.03 -22.16
C SER A 61 10.20 -3.31 -21.90
N LYS A 62 9.45 -3.74 -22.91
CA LYS A 62 8.04 -4.11 -22.75
C LYS A 62 7.74 -5.08 -21.59
N ARG A 63 8.71 -5.92 -21.18
CA ARG A 63 8.58 -6.91 -20.10
C ARG A 63 9.10 -6.44 -18.74
N ASN A 64 9.92 -5.40 -18.73
CA ASN A 64 10.47 -4.82 -17.51
C ASN A 64 10.50 -3.31 -17.76
N ARG A 65 9.34 -2.68 -17.51
CA ARG A 65 9.06 -1.28 -17.87
C ARG A 65 9.27 -0.33 -16.70
N TYR A 66 9.61 -0.83 -15.52
CA TYR A 66 9.61 -0.07 -14.29
C TYR A 66 10.65 -0.60 -13.32
N PHE A 67 11.18 0.27 -12.48
CA PHE A 67 12.06 -0.09 -11.38
C PHE A 67 11.87 0.89 -10.23
N GLU A 68 12.21 0.47 -9.01
CA GLU A 68 12.05 1.29 -7.82
C GLU A 68 13.38 1.44 -7.05
N VAL A 69 13.48 2.55 -6.34
CA VAL A 69 14.60 2.90 -5.48
C VAL A 69 14.06 3.41 -4.15
N THR A 70 14.27 2.66 -3.08
CA THR A 70 13.92 3.08 -1.72
C THR A 70 15.11 3.78 -1.07
N ILE A 71 14.89 4.99 -0.55
CA ILE A 71 15.93 5.76 0.15
C ILE A 71 16.14 5.18 1.54
N VAL A 72 17.29 4.51 1.74
CA VAL A 72 17.67 3.94 3.05
C VAL A 72 18.28 5.02 3.93
N ASP A 73 19.10 5.89 3.35
CA ASP A 73 19.69 7.06 4.00
C ASP A 73 19.90 8.18 2.96
N THR A 74 19.48 9.40 3.30
CA THR A 74 19.66 10.58 2.45
C THR A 74 21.10 11.10 2.48
N GLY A 75 21.93 10.62 3.40
CA GLY A 75 23.25 11.18 3.63
C GLY A 75 23.20 12.66 3.98
N VAL A 76 24.29 13.38 3.69
CA VAL A 76 24.46 14.79 4.09
C VAL A 76 23.59 15.75 3.28
N ARG A 77 23.35 15.47 1.99
CA ARG A 77 22.66 16.40 1.08
C ARG A 77 21.40 15.84 0.41
N GLY A 78 21.17 14.53 0.44
CA GLY A 78 20.00 13.91 -0.19
C GLY A 78 19.99 13.96 -1.71
N MET A 79 21.13 14.22 -2.36
CA MET A 79 21.26 14.38 -3.82
C MET A 79 21.25 13.03 -4.52
N ILE A 80 20.12 12.34 -4.38
CA ILE A 80 19.84 11.04 -4.98
C ILE A 80 18.96 11.29 -6.21
N ALA A 81 19.43 10.83 -7.37
CA ALA A 81 18.72 10.96 -8.63
C ALA A 81 18.34 9.58 -9.16
N VAL A 82 17.08 9.40 -9.57
CA VAL A 82 16.56 8.15 -10.11
C VAL A 82 16.03 8.42 -11.51
N GLY A 83 16.45 7.62 -12.50
CA GLY A 83 15.99 7.85 -13.85
C GLY A 83 16.58 6.92 -14.91
N LEU A 84 16.52 7.39 -16.14
CA LEU A 84 16.87 6.65 -17.34
C LEU A 84 17.98 7.35 -18.12
N VAL A 85 18.96 6.56 -18.55
CA VAL A 85 20.13 7.05 -19.29
C VAL A 85 20.47 6.14 -20.49
N PRO A 86 21.19 6.63 -21.51
CA PRO A 86 21.72 5.78 -22.58
C PRO A 86 22.78 4.79 -22.05
N HIS A 87 22.96 3.67 -22.76
CA HIS A 87 23.96 2.64 -22.40
C HIS A 87 25.35 3.23 -22.12
N VAL A 88 25.79 4.23 -22.89
CA VAL A 88 27.09 4.90 -22.76
C VAL A 88 26.93 6.26 -22.05
N TYR A 89 26.34 6.25 -20.86
CA TYR A 89 26.30 7.42 -20.00
C TYR A 89 27.64 7.69 -19.28
N LYS A 90 27.97 8.95 -19.02
CA LYS A 90 29.12 9.33 -18.19
C LYS A 90 28.75 9.17 -16.71
N LEU A 91 29.55 8.40 -15.98
CA LEU A 91 29.25 8.02 -14.59
C LEU A 91 29.70 9.06 -13.54
N ASP A 92 30.06 10.26 -13.98
CA ASP A 92 30.43 11.42 -13.14
C ASP A 92 29.43 12.58 -13.29
N HIS A 93 28.23 12.28 -13.81
CA HIS A 93 27.11 13.20 -13.92
C HIS A 93 25.86 12.52 -13.34
N GLN A 94 24.95 13.31 -12.76
CA GLN A 94 23.69 12.77 -12.27
C GLN A 94 22.82 12.37 -13.47
N PRO A 95 22.05 11.28 -13.38
CA PRO A 95 20.96 11.00 -14.32
C PRO A 95 20.11 12.26 -14.59
N GLY A 96 19.73 12.46 -15.86
CA GLY A 96 18.96 13.63 -16.30
C GLY A 96 19.80 14.85 -16.71
N TRP A 97 21.10 14.92 -16.40
CA TRP A 97 21.92 16.11 -16.72
C TRP A 97 22.48 16.17 -18.14
N LEU A 98 22.71 15.02 -18.78
CA LEU A 98 23.28 14.91 -20.12
C LEU A 98 22.21 14.52 -21.15
N PRO A 99 22.37 14.88 -22.45
CA PRO A 99 21.38 14.59 -23.49
C PRO A 99 20.89 13.14 -23.51
N ASN A 100 19.63 12.95 -23.91
CA ASN A 100 18.94 11.66 -23.98
C ASN A 100 18.85 10.93 -22.62
N SER A 101 18.83 11.68 -21.51
CA SER A 101 18.57 11.14 -20.19
C SER A 101 17.52 11.95 -19.45
N VAL A 102 16.79 11.29 -18.55
CA VAL A 102 15.74 11.90 -17.75
C VAL A 102 15.79 11.34 -16.33
N ALA A 103 15.60 12.18 -15.32
CA ALA A 103 15.60 11.73 -13.94
C ALA A 103 14.82 12.65 -13.01
N PHE A 104 14.29 12.06 -11.94
CA PHE A 104 13.71 12.74 -10.80
C PHE A 104 14.73 12.80 -9.65
N HIS A 105 14.93 13.98 -9.09
CA HIS A 105 15.92 14.25 -8.04
C HIS A 105 15.24 14.42 -6.68
N ALA A 106 15.68 13.63 -5.70
CA ALA A 106 15.06 13.52 -4.38
C ALA A 106 15.20 14.80 -3.53
N ASP A 107 16.31 15.51 -3.63
CA ASP A 107 16.65 16.65 -2.79
C ASP A 107 15.83 17.90 -3.10
N ASP A 108 15.41 18.07 -4.35
CA ASP A 108 14.68 19.26 -4.81
C ASP A 108 13.31 18.95 -5.42
N GLY A 109 12.99 17.67 -5.67
CA GLY A 109 11.71 17.26 -6.26
C GLY A 109 11.58 17.68 -7.73
N LYS A 110 12.70 17.92 -8.43
CA LYS A 110 12.68 18.37 -9.82
C LYS A 110 12.94 17.25 -10.81
N LEU A 111 12.42 17.47 -12.01
CA LEU A 111 12.71 16.67 -13.19
C LEU A 111 13.86 17.30 -13.97
N TYR A 112 14.88 16.50 -14.28
CA TYR A 112 16.00 16.87 -15.12
C TYR A 112 15.92 16.06 -16.41
N ASN A 113 15.83 16.74 -17.56
CA ASN A 113 15.67 16.11 -18.87
C ASN A 113 16.74 16.63 -19.84
N GLY A 114 17.88 15.93 -19.91
CA GLY A 114 19.00 16.29 -20.77
C GLY A 114 19.73 17.58 -20.41
N SER A 115 19.53 18.12 -19.21
CA SER A 115 19.96 19.46 -18.81
C SER A 115 20.28 19.52 -17.31
N THR A 116 21.23 20.37 -16.92
CA THR A 116 21.55 20.64 -15.50
C THR A 116 20.56 21.60 -14.83
N VAL A 117 19.53 22.05 -15.56
CA VAL A 117 18.48 22.92 -15.03
C VAL A 117 17.21 22.09 -14.86
N GLY A 118 16.86 21.80 -13.60
CA GLY A 118 15.67 21.03 -13.26
C GLY A 118 14.38 21.87 -13.34
N GLN A 119 13.28 21.21 -13.69
CA GLN A 119 11.93 21.77 -13.73
C GLN A 119 11.13 21.31 -12.51
N GLN A 120 10.25 22.17 -11.98
CA GLN A 120 9.36 21.78 -10.88
C GLN A 120 8.49 20.61 -11.34
N PHE A 121 8.46 19.54 -10.55
CA PHE A 121 7.80 18.30 -10.97
C PHE A 121 7.05 17.63 -9.83
N GLY A 122 7.72 17.40 -8.70
CA GLY A 122 7.15 16.67 -7.57
C GLY A 122 7.63 17.16 -6.21
N PRO A 123 7.19 16.48 -5.13
CA PRO A 123 7.71 16.74 -3.79
C PRO A 123 9.13 16.19 -3.62
N LYS A 124 9.87 16.76 -2.67
CA LYS A 124 11.14 16.18 -2.22
C LYS A 124 10.93 14.79 -1.61
N CYS A 125 11.96 13.97 -1.62
CA CYS A 125 11.96 12.63 -1.03
C CYS A 125 12.92 12.55 0.15
N CYS A 126 12.52 11.79 1.17
CA CYS A 126 13.24 11.62 2.43
C CYS A 126 13.56 10.14 2.66
N ARG A 127 14.29 9.84 3.74
CA ARG A 127 14.53 8.47 4.18
C ARG A 127 13.20 7.70 4.34
N GLY A 128 13.13 6.51 3.76
CA GLY A 128 11.94 5.66 3.73
C GLY A 128 11.08 5.81 2.47
N ASP A 129 11.19 6.93 1.74
CA ASP A 129 10.45 7.12 0.49
C ASP A 129 10.97 6.20 -0.62
N ARG A 130 10.05 5.75 -1.48
CA ARG A 130 10.31 4.92 -2.65
C ARG A 130 10.05 5.72 -3.93
N ILE A 131 11.07 5.85 -4.76
CA ILE A 131 10.99 6.52 -6.06
C ILE A 131 10.91 5.46 -7.15
N GLY A 132 9.85 5.45 -7.94
CA GLY A 132 9.75 4.61 -9.13
C GLY A 132 10.02 5.38 -10.40
N CYS A 133 10.48 4.67 -11.43
CA CYS A 133 10.68 5.21 -12.76
C CYS A 133 10.31 4.15 -13.80
N GLY A 134 9.45 4.51 -14.76
CA GLY A 134 9.04 3.59 -15.80
C GLY A 134 8.73 4.23 -17.14
N ILE A 135 8.37 3.37 -18.10
CA ILE A 135 8.07 3.74 -19.49
C ILE A 135 6.70 3.24 -19.94
N SER A 136 5.91 4.12 -20.56
CA SER A 136 4.77 3.74 -21.41
C SER A 136 5.19 3.75 -22.88
N LEU A 137 4.70 2.78 -23.65
CA LEU A 137 5.14 2.52 -25.03
C LEU A 137 3.97 2.67 -26.02
N ASP A 138 3.02 3.55 -25.71
CA ASP A 138 1.69 3.55 -26.33
C ASP A 138 1.47 4.67 -27.35
N SER A 139 2.46 5.54 -27.62
CA SER A 139 2.26 6.62 -28.59
C SER A 139 2.41 6.13 -30.04
N GLU A 140 1.33 6.29 -30.83
CA GLU A 140 1.33 6.09 -32.29
C GLU A 140 2.33 7.02 -33.02
N ASP A 141 2.78 8.08 -32.33
CA ASP A 141 3.68 9.13 -32.83
C ASP A 141 5.18 8.84 -32.64
N GLY A 142 5.53 7.68 -32.07
CA GLY A 142 6.93 7.29 -31.86
C GLY A 142 7.64 8.10 -30.77
N GLN A 143 6.90 8.56 -29.76
CA GLN A 143 7.43 9.17 -28.54
C GLN A 143 7.46 8.14 -27.40
N LEU A 144 8.44 8.26 -26.51
CA LEU A 144 8.56 7.41 -25.32
C LEU A 144 8.12 8.24 -24.11
N THR A 145 7.05 7.84 -23.44
CA THR A 145 6.60 8.51 -22.22
C THR A 145 7.34 7.89 -21.03
N VAL A 146 8.05 8.72 -20.27
CA VAL A 146 8.70 8.31 -19.01
C VAL A 146 7.90 8.90 -17.86
N PHE A 147 7.50 8.06 -16.91
CA PHE A 147 6.79 8.48 -15.70
C PHE A 147 7.60 8.17 -14.45
N PHE A 148 7.31 8.91 -13.39
CA PHE A 148 7.94 8.74 -12.08
C PHE A 148 6.89 8.63 -10.99
N THR A 149 7.21 7.90 -9.94
CA THR A 149 6.29 7.64 -8.83
C THR A 149 6.98 7.93 -7.51
N LYS A 150 6.17 8.24 -6.50
CA LYS A 150 6.60 8.34 -5.11
C LYS A 150 5.66 7.50 -4.26
N ASN A 151 6.21 6.53 -3.53
CA ASN A 151 5.48 5.64 -2.63
C ASN A 151 4.29 4.93 -3.32
N GLY A 152 4.45 4.57 -4.59
CA GLY A 152 3.42 3.88 -5.39
C GLY A 152 2.45 4.81 -6.13
N SER A 153 2.45 6.12 -5.89
CA SER A 153 1.60 7.07 -6.60
C SER A 153 2.40 7.80 -7.70
N GLU A 154 1.81 7.96 -8.89
CA GLU A 154 2.45 8.73 -9.96
C GLU A 154 2.62 10.21 -9.55
N VAL A 155 3.84 10.72 -9.72
CA VAL A 155 4.19 12.14 -9.52
C VAL A 155 3.97 12.92 -10.81
N GLY A 156 4.22 12.28 -11.94
CA GLY A 156 3.94 12.81 -13.27
C GLY A 156 4.72 12.05 -14.35
N SER A 157 4.58 12.54 -15.57
CA SER A 157 5.22 11.96 -16.76
C SER A 157 5.80 13.03 -17.69
N VAL A 158 6.69 12.60 -18.58
CA VAL A 158 7.31 13.45 -19.61
C VAL A 158 7.53 12.63 -20.88
N ASP A 159 7.15 13.21 -22.00
CA ASP A 159 7.46 12.63 -23.30
C ASP A 159 8.90 12.98 -23.70
N ILE A 160 9.65 11.95 -24.07
CA ILE A 160 10.97 12.10 -24.67
C ILE A 160 10.94 11.54 -26.08
N ALA A 161 11.70 12.18 -26.98
CA ALA A 161 11.86 11.67 -28.33
C ALA A 161 12.36 10.22 -28.25
N ALA A 162 11.68 9.29 -28.92
CA ALA A 162 12.09 7.89 -28.87
C ALA A 162 13.53 7.79 -29.41
N SER A 163 14.45 7.51 -28.50
CA SER A 163 15.82 7.26 -28.85
C SER A 163 15.90 5.90 -29.56
N PRO A 164 16.66 5.78 -30.67
CA PRO A 164 16.96 4.46 -31.25
C PRO A 164 17.79 3.59 -30.29
N ASP A 165 18.46 4.22 -29.31
CA ASP A 165 19.18 3.53 -28.24
C ASP A 165 18.27 3.27 -27.05
N ALA A 166 18.30 2.04 -26.55
CA ALA A 166 17.56 1.64 -25.36
C ALA A 166 18.04 2.41 -24.11
N LEU A 167 17.10 2.79 -23.24
CA LEU A 167 17.39 3.50 -21.99
C LEU A 167 17.50 2.55 -20.80
N TYR A 168 18.44 2.84 -19.92
CA TYR A 168 18.85 1.99 -18.81
C TYR A 168 18.49 2.65 -17.47
N PRO A 169 17.95 1.89 -16.51
CA PRO A 169 17.83 2.32 -15.12
C PRO A 169 19.15 2.85 -14.59
N ALA A 170 19.10 4.02 -13.96
CA ALA A 170 20.25 4.65 -13.37
C ALA A 170 19.92 5.32 -12.04
N VAL A 171 20.89 5.25 -11.14
CA VAL A 171 20.85 5.90 -9.83
C VAL A 171 22.10 6.73 -9.67
N GLY A 172 21.92 8.00 -9.35
CA GLY A 172 22.99 8.94 -9.08
C GLY A 172 23.01 9.38 -7.62
N MET A 173 24.21 9.60 -7.09
CA MET A 173 24.47 10.05 -5.71
C MET A 173 25.64 11.02 -5.69
N HIS A 174 25.71 11.89 -4.69
CA HIS A 174 26.74 12.92 -4.59
C HIS A 174 27.27 13.15 -3.17
N SER A 175 26.57 12.70 -2.12
CA SER A 175 26.95 13.02 -0.75
C SER A 175 27.19 11.80 0.14
N LEU A 176 28.12 11.97 1.10
CA LEU A 176 28.47 10.93 2.06
C LEU A 176 27.23 10.46 2.82
N GLY A 177 27.11 9.15 3.00
CA GLY A 177 25.99 8.51 3.69
C GLY A 177 24.79 8.19 2.82
N GLU A 178 24.73 8.65 1.56
CA GLU A 178 23.64 8.28 0.66
C GLU A 178 23.65 6.76 0.40
N GLU A 179 22.52 6.12 0.70
CA GLU A 179 22.29 4.69 0.57
C GLU A 179 20.85 4.44 0.10
N VAL A 180 20.69 3.52 -0.86
CA VAL A 180 19.38 3.13 -1.38
C VAL A 180 19.29 1.63 -1.57
N LEU A 181 18.07 1.11 -1.52
CA LEU A 181 17.70 -0.23 -1.95
C LEU A 181 17.12 -0.14 -3.37
N LEU A 182 17.71 -0.87 -4.31
CA LEU A 182 17.34 -0.89 -5.72
C LEU A 182 16.55 -2.15 -6.06
N ASP A 183 15.34 -1.99 -6.56
CA ASP A 183 14.56 -3.08 -7.15
C ASP A 183 14.42 -2.91 -8.67
N LEU A 184 15.24 -3.66 -9.41
CA LEU A 184 15.20 -3.68 -10.88
C LEU A 184 14.09 -4.56 -11.47
N ASN A 185 13.35 -5.29 -10.63
CA ASN A 185 12.27 -6.16 -11.07
C ASN A 185 10.91 -5.69 -10.51
N ALA A 186 10.83 -4.45 -10.03
CA ALA A 186 9.58 -3.87 -9.58
C ALA A 186 8.57 -3.85 -10.74
N GLU A 187 7.33 -4.20 -10.43
CA GLU A 187 6.25 -4.22 -11.41
C GLU A 187 5.41 -2.95 -11.29
N TRP A 188 5.17 -2.30 -12.43
CA TRP A 188 4.20 -1.22 -12.56
C TRP A 188 3.10 -1.69 -13.49
N GLY A 189 1.90 -1.81 -12.95
CA GLY A 189 0.74 -2.22 -13.71
C GLY A 189 0.41 -1.17 -14.77
N THR A 190 0.55 -1.53 -16.06
CA THR A 190 -0.21 -0.86 -17.10
C THR A 190 -1.62 -1.42 -17.05
N GLU A 191 -2.52 -0.70 -16.39
CA GLU A 191 -3.94 -0.86 -16.63
C GLU A 191 -4.19 -0.48 -18.09
N GLU A 192 -4.39 -1.48 -18.96
CA GLU A 192 -5.30 -1.43 -20.10
C GLU A 192 -5.38 -2.82 -20.77
N ASP A 193 -6.56 -3.44 -20.60
CA ASP A 193 -7.18 -4.53 -21.38
C ASP A 193 -6.50 -5.92 -21.43
N ASP A 194 -6.71 -6.74 -20.39
CA ASP A 194 -7.21 -8.13 -20.48
C ASP A 194 -7.15 -8.84 -19.10
N GLY A 195 -8.20 -8.67 -18.29
CA GLY A 195 -8.75 -9.76 -17.47
C GLY A 195 -7.94 -10.41 -16.33
N GLN A 196 -7.14 -9.67 -15.54
CA GLN A 196 -6.60 -10.24 -14.28
C GLN A 196 -6.41 -9.22 -13.15
N MET A 197 -7.48 -9.10 -12.34
CA MET A 197 -7.54 -8.80 -10.90
C MET A 197 -6.53 -7.79 -10.30
N ILE A 198 -7.06 -6.59 -10.04
CA ILE A 198 -6.62 -5.64 -9.01
C ILE A 198 -6.29 -6.44 -7.74
N VAL A 199 -5.04 -6.42 -7.26
CA VAL A 199 -4.84 -6.64 -5.81
C VAL A 199 -5.12 -5.29 -5.21
N ASP A 200 -6.42 -5.03 -5.00
CA ASP A 200 -6.88 -3.89 -4.23
C ASP A 200 -6.12 -3.98 -2.91
N SER A 201 -5.32 -2.97 -2.61
CA SER A 201 -4.63 -2.93 -1.32
C SER A 201 -5.63 -3.01 -0.17
N HIS A 202 -6.93 -2.77 -0.45
CA HIS A 202 -8.08 -2.71 0.45
C HIS A 202 -7.81 -1.82 1.68
N GLU A 203 -6.71 -1.08 1.73
CA GLU A 203 -6.38 -0.16 2.81
C GLU A 203 -7.40 0.97 2.85
N GLU A 204 -7.89 1.41 1.68
CA GLU A 204 -8.96 2.41 1.56
C GLU A 204 -10.32 1.90 2.05
N ASP A 205 -10.52 0.57 2.15
CA ASP A 205 -11.75 0.01 2.71
C ASP A 205 -11.79 0.15 4.23
N TRP A 206 -10.66 0.45 4.89
CA TRP A 206 -10.56 0.64 6.34
C TRP A 206 -10.45 2.13 6.68
N ALA A 207 -11.40 2.65 7.46
CA ALA A 207 -11.29 4.03 7.96
C ALA A 207 -10.43 4.14 9.21
N ARG A 208 -10.37 3.07 10.01
CA ARG A 208 -9.71 3.11 11.32
C ARG A 208 -8.95 1.82 11.56
N LEU A 209 -7.64 1.96 11.72
CA LEU A 209 -6.72 0.89 12.08
C LEU A 209 -5.98 1.29 13.36
N HIS A 210 -5.91 0.37 14.32
CA HIS A 210 -5.14 0.52 15.53
C HIS A 210 -4.48 -0.82 15.83
N ASP A 211 -3.14 -0.85 15.96
CA ASP A 211 -2.40 -2.07 16.27
C ASP A 211 -2.70 -3.27 15.33
N VAL A 212 -3.13 -2.96 14.11
CA VAL A 212 -3.40 -3.87 13.00
C VAL A 212 -2.73 -3.33 11.75
N LYS A 213 -2.07 -4.22 10.99
CA LYS A 213 -1.49 -3.93 9.68
C LYS A 213 -2.34 -4.59 8.59
N VAL A 214 -2.59 -3.87 7.50
CA VAL A 214 -3.31 -4.37 6.32
C VAL A 214 -2.29 -4.70 5.23
N THR A 215 -2.53 -5.76 4.45
CA THR A 215 -1.79 -6.06 3.21
C THR A 215 -2.73 -6.78 2.25
N GLY A 216 -3.36 -6.02 1.35
CA GLY A 216 -4.48 -6.53 0.56
C GLY A 216 -5.65 -6.89 1.48
N THR A 217 -6.23 -8.07 1.30
CA THR A 217 -7.31 -8.58 2.18
C THR A 217 -6.81 -9.10 3.53
N LEU A 218 -5.49 -9.16 3.78
CA LEU A 218 -4.93 -9.71 5.00
C LEU A 218 -4.81 -8.63 6.09
N LEU A 219 -5.36 -8.91 7.28
CA LEU A 219 -5.12 -8.17 8.51
C LEU A 219 -4.18 -8.96 9.42
N GLU A 220 -3.15 -8.30 9.95
CA GLU A 220 -2.19 -8.86 10.89
C GLU A 220 -2.17 -8.04 12.18
N TYR A 221 -2.30 -8.71 13.33
CA TYR A 221 -2.14 -8.05 14.63
C TYR A 221 -0.67 -7.67 14.87
N VAL A 222 -0.42 -6.38 15.16
CA VAL A 222 0.92 -5.83 15.42
C VAL A 222 1.04 -5.15 16.80
N GLY A 223 0.01 -5.29 17.64
CA GLY A 223 -0.02 -4.76 19.00
C GLY A 223 0.80 -5.56 20.02
N LYS A 224 0.76 -5.12 21.28
CA LYS A 224 1.55 -5.71 22.38
C LYS A 224 0.97 -7.01 22.95
N GLY A 225 -0.35 -7.15 22.94
CA GLY A 225 -1.10 -8.32 23.40
C GLY A 225 -0.91 -8.68 24.89
N LYS A 226 -0.62 -7.69 25.75
CA LYS A 226 -0.28 -7.95 27.16
C LYS A 226 -1.47 -7.83 28.10
N SER A 227 -2.46 -7.03 27.74
CA SER A 227 -3.62 -6.69 28.54
C SER A 227 -4.87 -6.54 27.68
N ILE A 228 -6.03 -6.53 28.33
CA ILE A 228 -7.34 -6.39 27.66
C ILE A 228 -7.55 -5.06 26.92
N VAL A 229 -6.65 -4.09 27.09
CA VAL A 229 -6.67 -2.80 26.38
C VAL A 229 -5.70 -2.76 25.20
N ASP A 230 -4.86 -3.78 25.01
CA ASP A 230 -3.95 -3.88 23.87
C ASP A 230 -4.67 -4.46 22.62
N VAL A 231 -5.96 -4.20 22.49
CA VAL A 231 -6.75 -4.68 21.35
C VAL A 231 -6.35 -3.92 20.10
N GLY A 232 -6.05 -4.68 19.05
CA GLY A 232 -5.96 -4.18 17.70
C GLY A 232 -7.35 -4.13 17.07
N LEU A 233 -7.69 -3.00 16.46
CA LEU A 233 -8.99 -2.74 15.84
C LEU A 233 -8.79 -2.45 14.35
N ALA A 234 -9.62 -3.09 13.52
CA ALA A 234 -9.85 -2.68 12.15
C ALA A 234 -11.35 -2.42 11.94
N GLN A 235 -11.70 -1.19 11.56
CA GLN A 235 -13.08 -0.79 11.27
C GLN A 235 -13.19 -0.25 9.85
N ALA A 236 -14.13 -0.80 9.09
CA ALA A 236 -14.35 -0.46 7.70
C ALA A 236 -14.81 1.00 7.54
N ARG A 237 -14.59 1.56 6.34
CA ARG A 237 -14.90 2.94 5.99
C ARG A 237 -16.38 3.20 5.79
N ARG A 238 -17.13 2.20 5.32
CA ARG A 238 -18.57 2.29 5.03
C ARG A 238 -19.37 1.42 5.99
N PRO A 239 -20.57 1.86 6.40
CA PRO A 239 -21.49 1.00 7.14
C PRO A 239 -22.05 -0.08 6.21
N LEU A 240 -22.56 -1.16 6.80
CA LEU A 240 -23.41 -2.08 6.05
C LEU A 240 -24.72 -1.38 5.66
N ASP A 241 -25.17 -1.64 4.44
CA ASP A 241 -26.40 -1.09 3.87
C ASP A 241 -27.20 -2.19 3.14
N THR A 242 -28.33 -1.84 2.53
CA THR A 242 -29.21 -2.82 1.85
C THR A 242 -28.58 -3.50 0.63
N ARG A 243 -27.46 -2.98 0.10
CA ARG A 243 -26.70 -3.58 -1.02
C ARG A 243 -25.56 -4.43 -0.48
N PHE A 244 -24.82 -3.91 0.49
CA PHE A 244 -23.66 -4.55 1.12
C PHE A 244 -24.00 -4.80 2.60
N HIS A 245 -24.72 -5.88 2.84
CA HIS A 245 -25.33 -6.19 4.13
C HIS A 245 -24.65 -7.34 4.88
N TYR A 246 -23.56 -7.89 4.34
CA TYR A 246 -22.85 -9.05 4.89
C TYR A 246 -21.37 -8.97 4.52
N TYR A 247 -20.51 -9.40 5.45
CA TYR A 247 -19.08 -9.54 5.24
C TYR A 247 -18.54 -10.76 6.00
N GLU A 248 -17.38 -11.24 5.60
CA GLU A 248 -16.76 -12.40 6.23
C GLU A 248 -15.24 -12.27 6.38
N LEU A 249 -14.70 -13.06 7.30
CA LEU A 249 -13.27 -13.26 7.47
C LEU A 249 -12.91 -14.74 7.56
N GLU A 250 -11.76 -15.11 7.03
CA GLU A 250 -11.10 -16.39 7.19
C GLU A 250 -9.97 -16.24 8.23
N ILE A 251 -9.95 -17.11 9.24
CA ILE A 251 -8.83 -17.16 10.20
C ILE A 251 -7.65 -17.85 9.52
N THR A 252 -6.69 -17.07 9.02
CA THR A 252 -5.51 -17.62 8.34
C THR A 252 -4.39 -18.03 9.30
N ASP A 253 -4.31 -17.39 10.46
CA ASP A 253 -3.45 -17.78 11.57
C ASP A 253 -4.16 -17.40 12.87
N ALA A 254 -4.39 -18.37 13.75
CA ALA A 254 -5.07 -18.15 15.01
C ALA A 254 -4.18 -17.46 16.07
N GLY A 255 -2.88 -17.30 15.80
CA GLY A 255 -1.91 -16.79 16.76
C GLY A 255 -1.83 -17.65 18.03
N GLU A 256 -1.34 -17.06 19.12
CA GLU A 256 -1.14 -17.82 20.37
C GLU A 256 -2.46 -18.15 21.10
N LYS A 257 -3.48 -17.29 20.99
CA LYS A 257 -4.71 -17.40 21.81
C LYS A 257 -6.03 -17.35 21.02
N CYS A 258 -6.02 -16.97 19.75
CA CYS A 258 -7.21 -16.82 18.90
C CYS A 258 -8.25 -15.82 19.45
N TYR A 259 -7.78 -14.75 20.09
CA TYR A 259 -8.57 -13.58 20.48
C TYR A 259 -8.97 -12.74 19.26
N ILE A 260 -9.68 -13.37 18.33
CA ILE A 260 -10.21 -12.78 17.11
C ILE A 260 -11.72 -12.59 17.28
N ALA A 261 -12.22 -11.39 17.01
CA ALA A 261 -13.63 -11.06 17.08
C ALA A 261 -14.12 -10.44 15.78
N LEU A 262 -15.28 -10.91 15.30
CA LEU A 262 -15.98 -10.39 14.13
C LEU A 262 -17.28 -9.72 14.58
N GLY A 263 -17.51 -8.47 14.20
CA GLY A 263 -18.72 -7.78 14.62
C GLY A 263 -19.06 -6.49 13.90
N LEU A 264 -19.98 -5.76 14.48
CA LEU A 264 -20.46 -4.49 13.99
C LEU A 264 -20.36 -3.45 15.10
N ALA A 265 -19.93 -2.24 14.77
CA ALA A 265 -19.84 -1.15 15.73
C ALA A 265 -20.23 0.20 15.11
N ARG A 266 -20.64 1.14 15.96
CA ARG A 266 -20.84 2.55 15.58
C ARG A 266 -19.52 3.19 15.09
N ARG A 267 -19.64 4.29 14.34
CA ARG A 267 -18.51 4.97 13.67
C ARG A 267 -17.36 5.39 14.60
N ASP A 268 -17.68 5.83 15.82
CA ASP A 268 -16.73 6.36 16.81
C ASP A 268 -16.31 5.32 17.86
N TYR A 269 -16.33 4.02 17.51
CA TYR A 269 -16.04 2.94 18.47
C TYR A 269 -14.66 3.08 19.14
N PRO A 270 -14.50 2.78 20.45
CA PRO A 270 -13.18 2.82 21.10
C PRO A 270 -12.18 1.92 20.40
N LYS A 271 -10.98 2.45 20.11
CA LYS A 271 -9.96 1.74 19.32
C LYS A 271 -9.25 0.63 20.09
N ASP A 272 -9.27 0.71 21.41
CA ASP A 272 -8.58 -0.14 22.38
C ASP A 272 -9.51 -1.19 23.01
N ARG A 273 -10.63 -1.50 22.33
CA ARG A 273 -11.62 -2.48 22.81
C ARG A 273 -12.06 -3.41 21.70
N HIS A 274 -12.30 -4.68 22.05
CA HIS A 274 -12.88 -5.63 21.11
C HIS A 274 -14.30 -5.24 20.76
N PRO A 275 -14.74 -5.46 19.51
CA PRO A 275 -16.13 -5.24 19.13
C PRO A 275 -17.04 -6.09 20.03
N GLY A 276 -18.20 -5.53 20.40
CA GLY A 276 -19.14 -6.11 21.36
C GLY A 276 -18.93 -5.69 22.81
N TRP A 277 -17.77 -5.14 23.21
CA TRP A 277 -17.47 -4.80 24.62
C TRP A 277 -18.00 -3.44 25.08
N SER A 278 -18.21 -2.50 24.16
CA SER A 278 -18.73 -1.16 24.42
C SER A 278 -20.06 -0.92 23.71
N ARG A 279 -20.91 -0.06 24.27
CA ARG A 279 -22.24 0.28 23.73
C ARG A 279 -22.21 0.64 22.24
N GLY A 280 -23.29 0.30 21.53
CA GLY A 280 -23.39 0.50 20.08
C GLY A 280 -22.51 -0.47 19.27
N SER A 281 -22.22 -1.66 19.81
CA SER A 281 -21.53 -2.73 19.10
C SER A 281 -22.02 -4.12 19.48
N ILE A 282 -21.90 -5.06 18.55
CA ILE A 282 -22.22 -6.49 18.73
C ILE A 282 -21.19 -7.34 17.99
N ALA A 283 -20.70 -8.42 18.60
CA ALA A 283 -19.68 -9.26 17.98
C ALA A 283 -19.72 -10.71 18.44
N TYR A 284 -19.27 -11.59 17.55
CA TYR A 284 -19.04 -12.99 17.81
C TYR A 284 -17.53 -13.24 17.97
N HIS A 285 -17.13 -13.83 19.10
CA HIS A 285 -15.73 -14.03 19.47
C HIS A 285 -15.29 -15.48 19.18
N ALA A 286 -14.17 -15.63 18.50
CA ALA A 286 -13.65 -16.92 18.02
C ALA A 286 -13.13 -17.80 19.16
N ASP A 287 -12.49 -17.19 20.16
CA ASP A 287 -11.80 -17.86 21.26
C ASP A 287 -12.74 -18.59 22.20
N ASP A 288 -13.95 -18.10 22.44
CA ASP A 288 -14.88 -18.69 23.40
C ASP A 288 -16.26 -19.03 22.81
N GLY A 289 -16.54 -18.58 21.58
CA GLY A 289 -17.82 -18.81 20.91
C GLY A 289 -18.97 -18.01 21.52
N LYS A 290 -18.70 -16.95 22.27
CA LYS A 290 -19.74 -16.09 22.85
C LYS A 290 -20.10 -14.91 21.96
N LEU A 291 -21.30 -14.40 22.18
CA LEU A 291 -21.79 -13.17 21.60
C LEU A 291 -21.68 -12.05 22.64
N PHE A 292 -20.98 -10.98 22.29
CA PHE A 292 -20.86 -9.79 23.12
C PHE A 292 -21.70 -8.67 22.51
N HIS A 293 -22.49 -7.98 23.33
CA HIS A 293 -23.35 -6.90 22.90
C HIS A 293 -23.27 -5.75 23.91
N GLY A 294 -22.60 -4.67 23.52
CA GLY A 294 -22.49 -3.46 24.32
C GLY A 294 -21.79 -3.59 25.67
N SER A 295 -21.22 -4.74 26.01
CA SER A 295 -20.73 -5.05 27.36
C SER A 295 -19.57 -6.05 27.36
N GLY A 296 -18.73 -6.01 28.39
CA GLY A 296 -17.62 -6.95 28.57
C GLY A 296 -18.03 -8.37 28.99
N VAL A 297 -19.33 -8.68 29.02
CA VAL A 297 -19.87 -9.99 29.40
C VAL A 297 -20.55 -10.63 28.20
N GLY A 298 -20.05 -11.78 27.77
CA GLY A 298 -20.59 -12.50 26.60
C GLY A 298 -21.64 -13.54 26.97
N ASP A 299 -22.64 -13.70 26.10
CA ASP A 299 -23.67 -14.75 26.16
C ASP A 299 -23.19 -16.02 25.43
N PRO A 300 -23.52 -17.24 25.91
CA PRO A 300 -23.35 -18.45 25.12
C PRO A 300 -24.10 -18.34 23.78
N PHE A 301 -23.41 -18.59 22.68
CA PHE A 301 -23.98 -18.34 21.35
C PHE A 301 -23.63 -19.42 20.33
N GLY A 302 -22.34 -19.65 20.09
CA GLY A 302 -21.85 -20.52 19.03
C GLY A 302 -20.63 -21.33 19.43
N PRO A 303 -20.15 -22.20 18.53
CA PRO A 303 -18.94 -22.97 18.75
C PRO A 303 -17.67 -22.15 18.41
N ARG A 304 -16.65 -22.23 19.25
CA ARG A 304 -15.30 -21.66 19.02
C ARG A 304 -14.80 -21.85 17.59
N CYS A 305 -14.14 -20.84 17.03
CA CYS A 305 -13.54 -20.88 15.69
C CYS A 305 -12.01 -21.08 15.77
N PHE A 306 -11.44 -21.65 14.72
CA PHE A 306 -10.04 -22.03 14.60
C PHE A 306 -9.47 -21.62 13.24
N GLU A 307 -8.15 -21.77 13.08
CA GLU A 307 -7.48 -21.58 11.79
C GLU A 307 -8.18 -22.39 10.67
N GLY A 308 -8.44 -21.73 9.55
CA GLY A 308 -9.19 -22.21 8.41
C GLY A 308 -10.72 -22.03 8.50
N ASP A 309 -11.28 -21.64 9.65
CA ASP A 309 -12.71 -21.30 9.73
C ASP A 309 -13.00 -19.94 9.09
N VAL A 310 -14.14 -19.86 8.40
CA VAL A 310 -14.71 -18.61 7.88
C VAL A 310 -15.82 -18.15 8.80
N MET A 311 -15.71 -16.95 9.36
CA MET A 311 -16.71 -16.31 10.19
C MET A 311 -17.39 -15.19 9.38
N GLY A 312 -18.71 -15.10 9.41
CA GLY A 312 -19.45 -14.04 8.72
C GLY A 312 -20.41 -13.29 9.62
N CYS A 313 -20.70 -12.04 9.26
CA CYS A 313 -21.60 -11.16 9.98
C CYS A 313 -22.39 -10.29 9.01
N GLY A 314 -23.69 -10.16 9.24
CA GLY A 314 -24.54 -9.35 8.38
C GLY A 314 -25.79 -8.82 9.08
N ILE A 315 -26.51 -7.96 8.35
CA ILE A 315 -27.75 -7.32 8.79
C ILE A 315 -28.89 -7.74 7.85
N LEU A 316 -29.99 -8.20 8.43
CA LEU A 316 -31.26 -8.35 7.71
C LEU A 316 -32.03 -7.03 7.83
N PHE A 317 -31.95 -6.22 6.77
CA PHE A 317 -32.72 -4.98 6.68
C PHE A 317 -34.22 -5.28 6.41
N PRO A 318 -35.15 -4.65 7.16
CA PRO A 318 -36.57 -4.70 6.84
C PRO A 318 -36.87 -4.23 5.40
N ARG A 319 -37.95 -4.73 4.80
CA ARG A 319 -38.33 -4.41 3.41
C ARG A 319 -38.64 -2.93 3.19
N ASP A 320 -39.02 -2.23 4.25
CA ASP A 320 -39.35 -0.81 4.32
C ASP A 320 -38.19 0.05 4.89
N PHE A 321 -36.98 -0.51 4.93
CA PHE A 321 -35.81 0.22 5.40
C PHE A 321 -35.39 1.30 4.39
N SER A 322 -35.72 2.56 4.70
CA SER A 322 -35.14 3.76 4.06
C SER A 322 -34.12 4.42 4.98
N LEU A 323 -32.97 4.79 4.43
CA LEU A 323 -31.94 5.60 5.10
C LEU A 323 -32.29 7.09 5.16
N ASP A 324 -33.47 7.48 4.66
CA ASP A 324 -33.93 8.87 4.55
C ASP A 324 -34.02 9.56 5.92
N GLY A 325 -32.93 10.26 6.23
CA GLY A 325 -32.74 11.17 7.35
C GLY A 325 -31.50 12.06 7.19
N GLY A 326 -30.92 12.18 6.00
CA GLY A 326 -29.74 13.01 5.74
C GLY A 326 -29.38 13.09 4.26
N ASP A 327 -29.93 14.12 3.61
CA ASP A 327 -29.46 14.86 2.43
C ASP A 327 -28.45 14.14 1.50
N ASP A 328 -28.96 13.61 0.38
CA ASP A 328 -28.18 13.42 -0.85
C ASP A 328 -27.80 14.80 -1.41
N THR A 329 -26.68 15.35 -0.93
CA THR A 329 -25.97 16.43 -1.61
C THR A 329 -24.58 15.93 -2.02
N ASP A 330 -24.50 15.48 -3.27
CA ASP A 330 -23.28 15.48 -4.06
C ASP A 330 -22.74 16.92 -4.14
N ASP A 331 -21.79 17.28 -3.27
CA ASP A 331 -20.94 18.46 -3.47
C ASP A 331 -19.63 18.30 -2.68
N TRP A 332 -18.59 17.75 -3.34
CA TRP A 332 -17.22 17.73 -2.82
C TRP A 332 -16.44 18.89 -3.43
N ASP A 333 -16.66 20.09 -2.88
CA ASP A 333 -15.64 21.13 -2.80
C ASP A 333 -16.11 22.17 -1.78
N VAL A 334 -15.23 22.48 -0.81
CA VAL A 334 -15.00 23.77 -0.15
C VAL A 334 -14.51 23.56 1.29
N ASP A 335 -13.29 24.03 1.52
CA ASP A 335 -12.59 24.21 2.79
C ASP A 335 -13.49 24.66 3.95
N MET A 336 -13.60 23.83 4.99
CA MET A 336 -14.15 24.23 6.29
C MET A 336 -13.03 24.61 7.25
N VAL A 337 -12.79 25.92 7.31
CA VAL A 337 -12.04 26.60 8.37
C VAL A 337 -12.69 26.32 9.74
N PRO A 338 -11.94 25.90 10.79
CA PRO A 338 -12.52 25.74 12.11
C PRO A 338 -12.76 27.11 12.77
N LYS A 339 -13.99 27.36 13.25
CA LYS A 339 -14.27 28.46 14.17
C LYS A 339 -13.95 28.04 15.62
N PRO A 340 -13.40 28.95 16.44
CA PRO A 340 -12.89 28.61 17.76
C PRO A 340 -14.04 28.51 18.78
N SER A 341 -14.10 27.41 19.54
CA SER A 341 -14.85 27.34 20.79
C SER A 341 -13.91 27.58 21.97
N ALA A 342 -14.42 28.31 22.95
CA ALA A 342 -13.69 28.95 24.01
C ALA A 342 -12.99 27.95 24.96
N VAL A 343 -11.75 28.29 25.30
CA VAL A 343 -10.96 27.66 26.36
C VAL A 343 -11.58 28.03 27.70
N GLN A 344 -12.02 27.03 28.45
CA GLN A 344 -12.21 27.17 29.89
C GLN A 344 -11.36 26.09 30.56
N ASN A 345 -10.25 26.55 31.15
CA ASN A 345 -9.37 25.76 32.00
C ASN A 345 -10.10 25.43 33.29
N ASP A 346 -10.09 24.16 33.70
CA ASP A 346 -10.01 23.80 35.11
C ASP A 346 -9.12 22.56 35.30
N LEU A 347 -8.16 22.71 36.21
CA LEU A 347 -7.09 21.78 36.52
C LEU A 347 -7.52 20.76 37.60
N TYR A 348 -7.15 19.49 37.35
CA TYR A 348 -6.93 18.36 38.29
C TYR A 348 -7.64 18.32 39.65
N ALA A 349 -8.48 17.29 39.84
CA ALA A 349 -8.51 16.50 41.07
C ALA A 349 -9.07 15.08 40.79
N ASN A 350 -8.30 14.06 41.16
CA ASN A 350 -8.73 12.66 41.22
C ASN A 350 -9.80 12.47 42.29
N ASN A 351 -10.85 11.70 41.99
CA ASN A 351 -11.25 10.47 42.70
C ASN A 351 -12.71 10.11 42.33
N ASP A 352 -12.88 8.83 42.03
CA ASP A 352 -14.01 7.95 42.34
C ASP A 352 -15.43 8.37 41.93
N ASP A 353 -16.08 7.44 41.22
CA ASP A 353 -17.53 7.33 41.01
C ASP A 353 -18.18 8.40 40.11
N GLU A 354 -17.86 8.36 38.81
CA GLU A 354 -18.76 8.95 37.80
C GLU A 354 -19.79 7.89 37.40
N GLU A 355 -20.96 8.05 38.01
CA GLU A 355 -22.23 7.44 37.64
C GLU A 355 -22.39 7.40 36.12
N GLU A 356 -22.59 6.20 35.57
CA GLU A 356 -23.01 6.04 34.18
C GLU A 356 -24.31 6.83 33.98
N GLU A 357 -24.24 8.01 33.36
CA GLU A 357 -25.44 8.70 32.88
C GLU A 357 -26.20 7.73 31.97
N GLU A 358 -27.34 7.24 32.47
CA GLU A 358 -28.34 6.51 31.72
C GLU A 358 -28.91 7.43 30.63
N GLY A 359 -28.16 7.53 29.52
CA GLY A 359 -28.66 8.11 28.28
C GLY A 359 -29.79 7.25 27.76
N GLU A 360 -30.99 7.81 27.80
CA GLU A 360 -32.27 7.25 27.35
C GLU A 360 -32.14 6.49 26.02
N ASP A 361 -32.71 5.28 25.97
CA ASP A 361 -32.96 4.53 24.73
C ASP A 361 -33.86 5.36 23.80
N VAL A 362 -33.25 6.20 22.97
CA VAL A 362 -33.96 6.89 21.89
C VAL A 362 -34.43 5.82 20.92
N ASP A 363 -35.75 5.78 20.68
CA ASP A 363 -36.55 4.84 19.89
C ASP A 363 -35.99 4.61 18.47
N GLY A 364 -34.86 3.90 18.41
CA GLY A 364 -34.05 3.71 17.22
C GLY A 364 -34.56 2.54 16.39
N LYS A 365 -34.51 2.68 15.06
CA LYS A 365 -34.80 1.58 14.12
C LYS A 365 -34.02 0.34 14.54
N LYS A 366 -34.72 -0.77 14.78
CA LYS A 366 -34.09 -2.05 15.10
C LYS A 366 -33.80 -2.85 13.84
N VAL A 367 -32.70 -3.59 13.87
CA VAL A 367 -32.29 -4.49 12.79
C VAL A 367 -31.90 -5.85 13.37
N MET A 368 -32.02 -6.89 12.54
CA MET A 368 -31.62 -8.25 12.90
C MET A 368 -30.19 -8.50 12.40
N VAL A 369 -29.23 -8.57 13.33
CA VAL A 369 -27.85 -8.98 13.03
C VAL A 369 -27.77 -10.50 13.07
N PHE A 370 -27.05 -11.10 12.14
CA PHE A 370 -26.79 -12.54 12.12
C PHE A 370 -25.31 -12.84 11.94
N PHE A 371 -24.91 -14.02 12.41
CA PHE A 371 -23.54 -14.51 12.32
C PHE A 371 -23.51 -15.88 11.66
N THR A 372 -22.47 -16.14 10.89
CA THR A 372 -22.23 -17.41 10.20
C THR A 372 -20.86 -18.00 10.58
N ARG A 373 -20.75 -19.32 10.45
CA ARG A 373 -19.48 -20.04 10.46
C ARG A 373 -19.50 -21.06 9.33
N ASN A 374 -18.48 -21.02 8.47
CA ASN A 374 -18.33 -21.88 7.30
C ASN A 374 -19.61 -21.94 6.46
N GLY A 375 -20.19 -20.76 6.18
CA GLY A 375 -21.42 -20.58 5.41
C GLY A 375 -22.73 -20.99 6.11
N LYS A 376 -22.69 -21.39 7.39
CA LYS A 376 -23.90 -21.77 8.16
C LYS A 376 -24.22 -20.73 9.22
N VAL A 377 -25.48 -20.32 9.31
CA VAL A 377 -25.95 -19.40 10.36
C VAL A 377 -25.77 -20.03 11.74
N VAL A 378 -25.03 -19.34 12.60
CA VAL A 378 -24.81 -19.68 14.01
C VAL A 378 -25.97 -19.17 14.86
N GLY A 379 -26.38 -17.92 14.63
CA GLY A 379 -27.50 -17.31 15.34
C GLY A 379 -27.80 -15.89 14.86
N ARG A 380 -28.84 -15.29 15.47
CA ARG A 380 -29.32 -13.94 15.14
C ARG A 380 -29.64 -13.17 16.43
N ARG A 381 -29.50 -11.84 16.41
CA ARG A 381 -29.83 -10.95 17.52
C ARG A 381 -30.48 -9.68 16.99
N GLU A 382 -31.57 -9.26 17.62
CA GLU A 382 -32.17 -7.95 17.37
C GLU A 382 -31.36 -6.89 18.12
N VAL A 383 -30.97 -5.82 17.44
CA VAL A 383 -30.21 -4.71 18.01
C VAL A 383 -30.72 -3.37 17.50
N ALA A 384 -30.58 -2.32 18.30
CA ALA A 384 -30.85 -0.95 17.86
C ALA A 384 -29.75 -0.49 16.89
N LEU A 385 -30.14 0.09 15.75
CA LEU A 385 -29.21 0.62 14.76
C LEU A 385 -28.65 1.97 15.23
N PRO A 386 -27.33 2.13 15.39
CA PRO A 386 -26.74 3.41 15.76
C PRO A 386 -26.97 4.47 14.68
N VAL A 387 -26.97 5.74 15.11
CA VAL A 387 -26.94 6.88 14.18
C VAL A 387 -25.70 6.76 13.28
N GLY A 388 -25.90 6.82 11.97
CA GLY A 388 -24.83 6.62 10.97
C GLY A 388 -24.55 5.15 10.62
N GLY A 389 -25.29 4.20 11.19
CA GLY A 389 -25.24 2.79 10.83
C GLY A 389 -24.19 1.96 11.58
N PHE A 390 -24.13 0.68 11.22
CA PHE A 390 -23.20 -0.29 11.76
C PHE A 390 -22.06 -0.55 10.76
N TYR A 391 -20.82 -0.44 11.24
CA TYR A 391 -19.62 -0.62 10.43
C TYR A 391 -19.00 -1.99 10.72
N PRO A 392 -18.61 -2.77 9.69
CA PRO A 392 -17.78 -3.96 9.84
C PRO A 392 -16.57 -3.65 10.73
N THR A 393 -16.40 -4.44 11.79
CA THR A 393 -15.38 -4.19 12.81
C THR A 393 -14.78 -5.50 13.27
N ILE A 394 -13.45 -5.59 13.21
CA ILE A 394 -12.66 -6.75 13.60
C ILE A 394 -11.75 -6.36 14.76
N GLY A 395 -11.66 -7.22 15.76
CA GLY A 395 -10.73 -7.08 16.87
C GLY A 395 -9.76 -8.26 16.93
N MET A 396 -8.49 -7.98 17.23
CA MET A 396 -7.41 -8.96 17.45
C MET A 396 -6.60 -8.55 18.69
N MET A 397 -6.02 -9.48 19.45
CA MET A 397 -5.30 -9.14 20.69
C MET A 397 -4.15 -10.12 21.03
N SER A 398 -3.90 -11.13 20.21
CA SER A 398 -2.81 -12.09 20.43
C SER A 398 -1.77 -12.04 19.33
N THR A 399 -0.50 -12.18 19.72
CA THR A 399 0.62 -12.22 18.78
C THR A 399 0.42 -13.35 17.76
N GLY A 400 0.68 -13.03 16.49
CA GLY A 400 0.58 -13.97 15.38
C GLY A 400 -0.80 -14.07 14.74
N GLU A 401 -1.83 -13.42 15.29
CA GLU A 401 -3.19 -13.45 14.70
C GLU A 401 -3.21 -12.79 13.32
N LYS A 402 -3.77 -13.53 12.36
CA LYS A 402 -3.96 -13.07 10.97
C LYS A 402 -5.30 -13.53 10.44
N VAL A 403 -6.03 -12.61 9.82
CA VAL A 403 -7.31 -12.90 9.16
C VAL A 403 -7.32 -12.36 7.74
N ARG A 404 -7.92 -13.09 6.82
CA ARG A 404 -8.24 -12.58 5.48
C ARG A 404 -9.69 -12.14 5.47
N VAL A 405 -9.97 -10.91 5.04
CA VAL A 405 -11.31 -10.31 5.10
C VAL A 405 -11.86 -10.08 3.71
N ASP A 406 -13.12 -10.45 3.51
CA ASP A 406 -13.91 -10.08 2.35
C ASP A 406 -15.08 -9.20 2.81
N LEU A 407 -15.03 -7.91 2.45
CA LEU A 407 -16.08 -6.95 2.76
C LEU A 407 -17.28 -7.01 1.79
N HIS A 408 -17.14 -7.71 0.67
CA HIS A 408 -18.15 -7.79 -0.37
C HIS A 408 -18.26 -9.21 -0.96
N PRO A 409 -18.45 -10.25 -0.12
CA PRO A 409 -18.49 -11.63 -0.60
C PRO A 409 -19.68 -11.86 -1.55
N LEU A 410 -19.45 -12.68 -2.59
CA LEU A 410 -20.46 -12.98 -3.61
C LEU A 410 -21.64 -13.81 -3.08
N SER A 411 -21.52 -14.38 -1.88
CA SER A 411 -22.56 -15.13 -1.20
C SER A 411 -22.67 -14.68 0.26
N GLY A 412 -23.83 -14.11 0.63
CA GLY A 412 -24.22 -13.77 1.99
C GLY A 412 -25.49 -14.47 2.44
#